data_AF-A0A2M7RVH0-F1
#
_entry.id   AF-A0A2M7RVH0-F1
#
_cell.length_a   1.000
_cell.length_b   1.000
_cell.length_c   1.000
_cell.angle_alpha   90.00
_cell.angle_beta   90.00
_cell.angle_gamma   90.00
#
_symmetry.space_group_name_H-M   'P 1'
#
loop_
_entity.id
_entity.type
_entity.pdbx_description
1 polymer ?
#
loop_
_entity_poly.entity_id
_entity_poly.type
_entity_poly.pdbx_seq_one_letter_code
_entity_poly.pdbx_strand_id
1 'polypeptide(L)'
;MEIDQIIFKRIYNFYKKITVKIDEEELNRTVFLEPLKPRLTLLSRALTGLQNEIVTSEREGGWSGLTFYFPKSISFNTTTEDNVNYYLFRVLYLSVQQKLALNWDDHETHKKNESQQKAKEHSEEVLTHLFIEYPNTEQIYQTQINNLISFYNKQEKEPDFSWLYGRWMKKNTHIFNANTSSPENGTGEFKKPEITTELNANASDEVETVALNQKQVEDNVATNNFEKVDTASE
;
A
#
# COMPACT_ATOMS: atom_id res chain seq x y z
N MET A 1 -25.01 -9.23 23.78
CA MET A 1 -25.46 -8.57 22.54
C MET A 1 -26.94 -8.33 22.68
N GLU A 2 -27.38 -7.09 22.55
CA GLU A 2 -28.80 -6.74 22.60
C GLU A 2 -29.53 -7.37 21.41
N ILE A 3 -30.72 -7.90 21.66
CA ILE A 3 -31.57 -8.60 20.69
C ILE A 3 -31.79 -7.75 19.43
N ASP A 4 -31.85 -6.43 19.60
CA ASP A 4 -32.04 -5.46 18.53
C ASP A 4 -30.87 -5.46 17.52
N GLN A 5 -29.63 -5.65 17.99
CA GLN A 5 -28.46 -5.78 17.11
C GLN A 5 -28.52 -7.03 16.25
N ILE A 6 -29.03 -8.13 16.80
CA ILE A 6 -29.15 -9.41 16.08
C ILE A 6 -30.24 -9.30 15.00
N ILE A 7 -31.38 -8.70 15.35
CA ILE A 7 -32.50 -8.46 14.43
C ILE A 7 -32.05 -7.53 13.30
N PHE A 8 -31.41 -6.41 13.63
CA PHE A 8 -30.91 -5.45 12.66
C PHE A 8 -29.90 -6.08 11.70
N LYS A 9 -28.91 -6.83 12.20
CA LYS A 9 -27.89 -7.50 11.38
C LYS A 9 -28.53 -8.51 10.42
N ARG A 10 -29.56 -9.23 10.86
CA ARG A 10 -30.26 -10.22 10.04
C ARG A 10 -31.10 -9.57 8.94
N ILE A 11 -31.81 -8.48 9.26
CA ILE A 11 -32.59 -7.70 8.29
C ILE A 11 -31.66 -7.03 7.28
N TYR A 12 -30.60 -6.37 7.75
CA TYR A 12 -29.60 -5.73 6.89
C TYR A 12 -28.95 -6.73 5.91
N ASN A 13 -28.56 -7.91 6.39
CA ASN A 13 -27.98 -8.95 5.53
C ASN A 13 -29.00 -9.51 4.51
N PHE A 14 -30.27 -9.63 4.90
CA PHE A 14 -31.34 -10.06 4.00
C PHE A 14 -31.60 -9.03 2.90
N TYR A 15 -31.74 -7.75 3.27
CA TYR A 15 -31.86 -6.66 2.31
C TYR A 15 -30.65 -6.57 1.39
N LYS A 16 -29.42 -6.66 1.92
CA LYS A 16 -28.18 -6.65 1.13
C LYS A 16 -28.12 -7.80 0.12
N LYS A 17 -28.56 -9.02 0.49
CA LYS A 17 -28.65 -10.16 -0.44
C LYS A 17 -29.70 -9.98 -1.54
N ILE A 18 -30.77 -9.24 -1.25
CA ILE A 18 -31.86 -8.99 -2.21
C ILE A 18 -31.51 -7.82 -3.15
N THR A 19 -30.82 -6.79 -2.65
CA THR A 19 -30.50 -5.58 -3.42
C THR A 19 -29.17 -5.67 -4.16
N VAL A 20 -28.21 -6.45 -3.67
CA VAL A 20 -26.92 -6.67 -4.33
C VAL A 20 -26.97 -8.03 -5.03
N LYS A 21 -27.09 -8.03 -6.36
CA LYS A 21 -26.75 -9.22 -7.16
C LYS A 21 -25.28 -9.52 -6.90
N ILE A 22 -25.01 -10.47 -6.00
CA ILE A 22 -23.66 -10.99 -5.79
C ILE A 22 -23.37 -11.87 -7.00
N ASP A 23 -22.42 -11.44 -7.85
CA ASP A 23 -21.89 -12.30 -8.90
C ASP A 23 -21.08 -13.42 -8.22
N GLU A 24 -21.65 -14.62 -8.15
CA GLU A 24 -20.99 -15.79 -7.55
C GLU A 24 -19.69 -16.13 -8.27
N GLU A 25 -19.61 -15.89 -9.59
CA GLU A 25 -18.37 -16.10 -10.34
C GLU A 25 -17.30 -15.09 -9.91
N GLU A 26 -17.70 -13.84 -9.61
CA GLU A 26 -16.78 -12.81 -9.11
C GLU A 26 -16.26 -13.18 -7.73
N LEU A 27 -17.15 -13.63 -6.85
CA LEU A 27 -16.77 -14.05 -5.51
C LEU A 27 -15.76 -15.21 -5.55
N ASN A 28 -15.97 -16.18 -6.43
CA ASN A 28 -15.12 -17.36 -6.57
C ASN A 28 -13.72 -17.02 -7.10
N ARG A 29 -13.60 -16.05 -8.00
CA ARG A 29 -12.30 -15.62 -8.55
C ARG A 29 -11.61 -14.56 -7.71
N THR A 30 -12.30 -13.90 -6.77
CA THR A 30 -11.73 -12.83 -5.93
C THR A 30 -10.57 -13.36 -5.09
N VAL A 31 -9.43 -12.66 -5.15
CA VAL A 31 -8.25 -12.93 -4.31
C VAL A 31 -8.04 -11.77 -3.36
N PHE A 32 -7.85 -12.06 -2.08
CA PHE A 32 -7.51 -11.10 -1.05
C PHE A 32 -6.00 -11.07 -0.82
N LEU A 33 -5.45 -9.89 -0.54
CA LEU A 33 -4.03 -9.71 -0.24
C LEU A 33 -3.65 -10.36 1.10
N GLU A 34 -4.50 -10.25 2.11
CA GLU A 34 -4.15 -10.58 3.51
C GLU A 34 -3.59 -12.02 3.68
N PRO A 35 -4.18 -13.08 3.08
CA PRO A 35 -3.62 -14.43 3.17
C PRO A 35 -2.28 -14.61 2.42
N LEU A 36 -2.02 -13.79 1.40
CA LEU A 36 -0.81 -13.86 0.57
C LEU A 36 0.34 -13.02 1.15
N LYS A 37 0.00 -11.97 1.90
CA LYS A 37 0.89 -10.93 2.41
C LYS A 37 2.18 -11.48 3.05
N PRO A 38 2.18 -12.49 3.93
CA PRO A 38 3.43 -12.99 4.52
C PRO A 38 4.41 -13.57 3.49
N ARG A 39 3.91 -14.31 2.50
CA ARG A 39 4.72 -14.93 1.45
C ARG A 39 5.24 -13.89 0.46
N LEU A 40 4.38 -12.95 0.08
CA LEU A 40 4.73 -11.84 -0.81
C LEU A 40 5.77 -10.90 -0.16
N THR A 41 5.67 -10.64 1.14
CA THR A 41 6.67 -9.86 1.89
C THR A 41 8.01 -10.58 1.97
N LEU A 42 8.02 -11.89 2.22
CA LEU A 42 9.25 -12.66 2.19
C LEU A 42 9.91 -12.61 0.80
N LEU A 43 9.10 -12.74 -0.25
CA LEU A 43 9.56 -12.64 -1.62
C LEU A 43 10.15 -11.26 -1.93
N SER A 44 9.47 -10.17 -1.58
CA SER A 44 9.97 -8.81 -1.84
C SER A 44 11.32 -8.56 -1.16
N ARG A 45 11.50 -9.05 0.08
CA ARG A 45 12.78 -8.97 0.79
C ARG A 45 13.88 -9.80 0.12
N ALA A 46 13.56 -11.00 -0.34
CA ALA A 46 14.51 -11.85 -1.04
C ALA A 46 14.95 -11.24 -2.40
N LEU A 47 14.05 -10.57 -3.11
CA LEU A 47 14.31 -9.97 -4.41
C LEU A 47 15.16 -8.70 -4.33
N THR A 48 14.96 -7.88 -3.29
CA THR A 48 15.60 -6.56 -3.16
C THR A 48 16.76 -6.54 -2.18
N GLY A 49 16.85 -7.52 -1.27
CA GLY A 49 17.78 -7.48 -0.14
C GLY A 49 17.43 -6.44 0.93
N LEU A 50 16.27 -5.78 0.82
CA LEU A 50 15.79 -4.75 1.73
C LEU A 50 14.70 -5.30 2.64
N GLN A 51 14.48 -4.67 3.80
CA GLN A 51 13.41 -5.03 4.73
C GLN A 51 12.04 -4.52 4.27
N ASN A 52 11.67 -4.85 3.03
CA ASN A 52 10.41 -4.41 2.46
C ASN A 52 9.21 -4.94 3.27
N GLU A 53 8.16 -4.12 3.36
CA GLU A 53 6.87 -4.48 3.93
C GLU A 53 5.77 -4.29 2.90
N ILE A 54 4.78 -5.17 2.93
CA ILE A 54 3.60 -5.06 2.08
C ILE A 54 2.45 -4.54 2.92
N VAL A 55 1.74 -3.53 2.43
CA VAL A 55 0.54 -2.97 3.08
C VAL A 55 -0.60 -2.85 2.07
N THR A 56 -1.82 -2.75 2.59
CA THR A 56 -3.01 -2.53 1.77
C THR A 56 -3.16 -1.06 1.39
N SER A 57 -3.42 -0.78 0.12
CA SER A 57 -3.91 0.50 -0.39
C SER A 57 -5.38 0.43 -0.78
N GLU A 58 -5.99 1.60 -0.97
CA GLU A 58 -7.36 1.69 -1.49
C GLU A 58 -7.46 1.13 -2.92
N ARG A 59 -6.41 1.32 -3.73
CA ARG A 59 -6.39 0.93 -5.15
C ARG A 59 -5.04 0.38 -5.61
N GLU A 60 -4.50 0.84 -6.74
CA GLU A 60 -3.35 0.23 -7.42
C GLU A 60 -2.04 0.22 -6.61
N GLY A 61 -1.88 1.22 -5.73
CA GLY A 61 -0.68 1.39 -4.92
C GLY A 61 0.59 1.64 -5.76
N GLY A 62 1.73 1.28 -5.19
CA GLY A 62 3.06 1.68 -5.64
C GLY A 62 4.07 1.33 -4.55
N TRP A 63 5.24 1.97 -4.53
CA TRP A 63 6.20 1.79 -3.45
C TRP A 63 6.64 3.13 -2.86
N SER A 64 6.88 3.21 -1.55
CA SER A 64 7.47 4.38 -0.90
C SER A 64 8.44 3.92 0.18
N GLY A 65 9.71 4.29 0.06
CA GLY A 65 10.75 3.81 0.98
C GLY A 65 10.88 2.29 0.93
N LEU A 66 10.56 1.63 2.04
CA LEU A 66 10.55 0.15 2.17
C LEU A 66 9.13 -0.44 2.13
N THR A 67 8.12 0.36 1.77
CA THR A 67 6.73 -0.09 1.82
C THR A 67 6.19 -0.26 0.41
N PHE A 68 5.65 -1.44 0.10
CA PHE A 68 4.91 -1.72 -1.13
C PHE A 68 3.40 -1.74 -0.82
N TYR A 69 2.65 -1.00 -1.60
CA TYR A 69 1.22 -0.80 -1.43
C TYR A 69 0.47 -1.58 -2.51
N PHE A 70 -0.51 -2.39 -2.10
CA PHE A 70 -1.30 -3.23 -3.00
C PHE A 70 -2.79 -3.14 -2.68
N PRO A 71 -3.67 -3.34 -3.69
CA PRO A 71 -5.10 -3.38 -3.43
C PRO A 71 -5.45 -4.52 -2.47
N LYS A 72 -6.40 -4.25 -1.58
CA LYS A 72 -6.92 -5.21 -0.60
C LYS A 72 -7.38 -6.52 -1.23
N SER A 73 -7.99 -6.44 -2.41
CA SER A 73 -8.46 -7.60 -3.19
C SER A 73 -8.61 -7.23 -4.65
N ILE A 74 -8.57 -8.23 -5.53
CA ILE A 74 -8.88 -8.09 -6.96
C ILE A 74 -9.74 -9.25 -7.46
N SER A 75 -10.51 -9.00 -8.51
CA SER A 75 -11.44 -9.96 -9.13
C SER A 75 -11.56 -9.81 -10.65
N PHE A 76 -10.70 -9.00 -11.27
CA PHE A 76 -10.80 -8.65 -12.69
C PHE A 76 -10.26 -9.73 -13.65
N ASN A 77 -9.41 -10.66 -13.19
CA ASN A 77 -9.04 -11.82 -13.99
C ASN A 77 -10.10 -12.91 -13.94
N THR A 78 -10.14 -13.74 -14.98
CA THR A 78 -11.09 -14.84 -15.16
C THR A 78 -10.89 -15.98 -14.18
N THR A 79 -9.64 -16.23 -13.76
CA THR A 79 -9.29 -17.32 -12.85
C THR A 79 -8.72 -16.79 -11.53
N THR A 80 -8.92 -17.55 -10.45
CA THR A 80 -8.29 -17.28 -9.14
C THR A 80 -6.77 -17.31 -9.25
N GLU A 81 -6.21 -18.22 -10.05
CA GLU A 81 -4.77 -18.33 -10.29
C GLU A 81 -4.20 -17.06 -10.92
N ASP A 82 -4.86 -16.51 -11.94
CA ASP A 82 -4.45 -15.25 -12.54
C ASP A 82 -4.53 -14.07 -11.56
N ASN A 83 -5.52 -14.06 -10.68
CA ASN A 83 -5.61 -13.06 -9.61
C ASN A 83 -4.51 -13.22 -8.54
N VAL A 84 -3.99 -14.44 -8.30
CA VAL A 84 -2.77 -14.65 -7.50
C VAL A 84 -1.53 -14.19 -8.26
N ASN A 85 -1.45 -14.53 -9.55
CA ASN A 85 -0.33 -14.14 -10.42
C ASN A 85 -0.20 -12.63 -10.59
N TYR A 86 -1.31 -11.89 -10.52
CA TYR A 86 -1.29 -10.42 -10.43
C TYR A 86 -0.42 -9.93 -9.25
N TYR A 87 -0.65 -10.46 -8.05
CA TYR A 87 0.10 -10.02 -6.86
C TYR A 87 1.58 -10.42 -6.96
N LEU A 88 1.86 -11.62 -7.49
CA LEU A 88 3.23 -12.05 -7.77
C LEU A 88 3.93 -11.12 -8.76
N PHE A 89 3.28 -10.83 -9.89
CA PHE A 89 3.77 -9.89 -10.90
C PHE A 89 4.03 -8.52 -10.28
N ARG A 90 3.09 -7.98 -9.51
CA ARG A 90 3.23 -6.66 -8.89
C ARG A 90 4.38 -6.60 -7.89
N VAL A 91 4.65 -7.66 -7.12
CA VAL A 91 5.85 -7.72 -6.25
C VAL A 91 7.13 -7.68 -7.07
N LEU A 92 7.22 -8.46 -8.15
CA LEU A 92 8.40 -8.47 -9.02
C LEU A 92 8.61 -7.11 -9.69
N TYR A 93 7.53 -6.54 -10.24
CA TYR A 93 7.52 -5.22 -10.87
C TYR A 93 7.98 -4.11 -9.91
N LEU A 94 7.40 -4.03 -8.71
CA LEU A 94 7.79 -3.03 -7.72
C LEU A 94 9.22 -3.25 -7.18
N SER A 95 9.68 -4.50 -7.14
CA SER A 95 11.07 -4.80 -6.76
C SER A 95 12.06 -4.24 -7.77
N VAL A 96 11.80 -4.40 -9.07
CA VAL A 96 12.61 -3.80 -10.14
C VAL A 96 12.51 -2.28 -10.13
N GLN A 97 11.30 -1.73 -10.03
CA GLN A 97 11.08 -0.28 -9.95
C GLN A 97 11.83 0.35 -8.75
N GLN A 98 11.82 -0.31 -7.59
CA GLN A 98 12.56 0.14 -6.40
C GLN A 98 14.08 0.06 -6.61
N LYS A 99 14.61 -1.01 -7.23
CA LYS A 99 16.04 -1.13 -7.58
C LYS A 99 16.51 -0.01 -8.51
N LEU A 100 15.66 0.38 -9.46
CA LEU A 100 15.92 1.50 -10.39
C LEU A 100 15.70 2.88 -9.73
N ALA A 101 15.27 2.93 -8.46
CA ALA A 101 14.96 4.14 -7.72
C ALA A 101 13.93 5.06 -8.42
N LEU A 102 13.00 4.45 -9.15
CA LEU A 102 11.98 5.13 -9.95
C LEU A 102 10.78 5.55 -9.08
N ASN A 103 10.86 6.76 -8.50
CA ASN A 103 9.86 7.43 -7.67
C ASN A 103 9.99 8.96 -7.73
N TRP A 104 9.06 9.71 -7.12
CA TRP A 104 9.25 11.16 -6.95
C TRP A 104 10.36 11.38 -5.93
N ASP A 105 11.33 12.22 -6.28
CA ASP A 105 12.45 12.61 -5.42
C ASP A 105 12.32 14.03 -4.87
N ASP A 106 11.26 14.74 -5.26
CA ASP A 106 10.93 16.08 -4.77
C ASP A 106 10.07 16.05 -3.50
N HIS A 107 9.81 17.24 -2.97
CA HIS A 107 8.96 17.44 -1.81
C HIS A 107 7.51 17.81 -2.17
N GLU A 108 7.14 17.77 -3.45
CA GLU A 108 5.85 18.23 -3.94
C GLU A 108 4.73 17.20 -3.70
N THR A 109 3.50 17.66 -3.86
CA THR A 109 2.32 16.80 -3.83
C THR A 109 1.80 16.65 -5.26
N HIS A 110 1.88 15.44 -5.79
CA HIS A 110 1.42 15.16 -7.15
C HIS A 110 -0.03 14.67 -7.16
N LYS A 111 -0.74 15.01 -8.23
CA LYS A 111 -2.10 14.51 -8.42
C LYS A 111 -2.06 13.03 -8.78
N LYS A 112 -3.09 12.29 -8.37
CA LYS A 112 -3.21 10.86 -8.68
C LYS A 112 -3.00 10.54 -10.17
N ASN A 113 -3.67 11.27 -11.06
CA ASN A 113 -3.59 11.04 -12.51
C ASN A 113 -2.17 11.29 -13.05
N GLU A 114 -1.47 12.28 -12.50
CA GLU A 114 -0.09 12.61 -12.86
C GLU A 114 0.85 11.49 -12.43
N SER A 115 0.73 11.02 -11.18
CA SER A 115 1.48 9.86 -10.68
C SER A 115 1.23 8.59 -11.49
N GLN A 116 -0.02 8.33 -11.91
CA GLN A 116 -0.34 7.18 -12.75
C GLN A 116 0.29 7.30 -14.15
N GLN A 117 0.22 8.49 -14.75
CA GLN A 117 0.81 8.76 -16.05
C GLN A 117 2.34 8.61 -16.01
N LYS A 118 3.00 9.13 -14.96
CA LYS A 118 4.43 8.99 -14.75
C LYS A 118 4.87 7.52 -14.61
N ALA A 119 4.08 6.72 -13.89
CA ALA A 119 4.30 5.28 -13.77
C ALA A 119 4.17 4.54 -15.10
N LYS A 120 3.20 4.94 -15.93
CA LYS A 120 3.02 4.39 -17.26
C LYS A 120 4.21 4.73 -18.18
N GLU A 121 4.70 5.96 -18.14
CA GLU A 121 5.84 6.42 -18.96
C GLU A 121 7.12 5.61 -18.74
N HIS A 122 7.37 5.16 -17.51
CA HIS A 122 8.55 4.36 -17.18
C HIS A 122 8.28 2.86 -17.12
N SER A 123 7.06 2.43 -17.46
CA SER A 123 6.69 1.01 -17.37
C SER A 123 7.53 0.15 -18.30
N GLU A 124 7.87 0.64 -19.50
CA GLU A 124 8.70 -0.08 -20.46
C GLU A 124 10.12 -0.34 -19.92
N GLU A 125 10.71 0.65 -19.24
CA GLU A 125 12.01 0.50 -18.59
C GLU A 125 11.96 -0.59 -17.52
N VAL A 126 10.96 -0.53 -16.63
CA VAL A 126 10.77 -1.54 -15.56
C VAL A 126 10.54 -2.93 -16.16
N LEU A 127 9.68 -3.05 -17.17
CA LEU A 127 9.36 -4.33 -17.82
C LEU A 127 10.58 -4.93 -18.52
N THR A 128 11.39 -4.09 -19.17
CA THR A 128 12.62 -4.54 -19.82
C THR A 128 13.57 -5.20 -18.82
N HIS A 129 13.83 -4.53 -17.69
CA HIS A 129 14.65 -5.09 -16.62
C HIS A 129 14.00 -6.33 -15.99
N LEU A 130 12.69 -6.31 -15.79
CA LEU A 130 11.93 -7.42 -15.22
C LEU A 130 12.05 -8.70 -16.07
N PHE A 131 11.94 -8.59 -17.40
CA PHE A 131 12.01 -9.75 -18.29
C PHE A 131 13.42 -10.25 -18.52
N ILE A 132 14.43 -9.38 -18.37
CA ILE A 132 15.84 -9.81 -18.34
C ILE A 132 16.12 -10.62 -17.06
N GLU A 133 15.71 -10.13 -15.89
CA GLU A 133 15.96 -10.82 -14.61
C GLU A 133 15.07 -12.06 -14.42
N TYR A 134 13.81 -12.01 -14.86
CA TYR A 134 12.81 -13.06 -14.65
C TYR A 134 11.99 -13.33 -15.93
N PRO A 135 12.56 -14.00 -16.95
CA PRO A 135 11.94 -14.17 -18.27
C PRO A 135 10.54 -14.78 -18.24
N ASN A 136 10.31 -15.76 -17.35
CA ASN A 136 9.00 -16.42 -17.21
C ASN A 136 7.86 -15.46 -16.81
N THR A 137 8.19 -14.26 -16.31
CA THR A 137 7.22 -13.22 -15.94
C THR A 137 6.56 -12.58 -17.15
N GLU A 138 7.16 -12.67 -18.34
CA GLU A 138 6.58 -12.11 -19.57
C GLU A 138 5.23 -12.75 -19.89
N GLN A 139 5.11 -14.07 -19.78
CA GLN A 139 3.84 -14.77 -19.99
C GLN A 139 2.77 -14.35 -18.97
N ILE A 140 3.17 -14.14 -17.72
CA ILE A 140 2.27 -13.64 -16.68
C ILE A 140 1.78 -12.25 -17.07
N TYR A 141 2.68 -11.34 -17.44
CA TYR A 141 2.34 -9.98 -17.85
C TYR A 141 1.37 -9.95 -19.04
N GLN A 142 1.64 -10.72 -20.10
CA GLN A 142 0.76 -10.81 -21.27
C GLN A 142 -0.64 -11.31 -20.89
N THR A 143 -0.71 -12.30 -20.00
CA THR A 143 -1.98 -12.82 -19.47
C THR A 143 -2.75 -11.73 -18.71
N GLN A 144 -2.07 -10.99 -17.84
CA GLN A 144 -2.71 -9.91 -17.07
C GLN A 144 -3.20 -8.76 -17.97
N ILE A 145 -2.43 -8.37 -19.00
CA ILE A 145 -2.86 -7.36 -19.97
C ILE A 145 -4.13 -7.82 -20.70
N ASN A 146 -4.13 -9.05 -21.22
CA ASN A 146 -5.26 -9.57 -21.98
C ASN A 146 -6.52 -9.68 -21.10
N ASN A 147 -6.36 -10.11 -19.85
CA ASN A 147 -7.45 -10.18 -18.89
C ASN A 147 -8.01 -8.79 -18.55
N LEU A 148 -7.15 -7.79 -18.32
CA LEU A 148 -7.59 -6.41 -18.08
C LEU A 148 -8.35 -5.84 -19.28
N ILE A 149 -7.81 -5.97 -20.48
CA ILE A 149 -8.48 -5.52 -21.71
C ILE A 149 -9.85 -6.19 -21.83
N SER A 150 -9.92 -7.51 -21.64
CA SER A 150 -11.17 -8.27 -21.71
C SER A 150 -12.19 -7.85 -20.65
N PHE A 151 -11.74 -7.56 -19.43
CA PHE A 151 -12.58 -7.11 -18.33
C PHE A 151 -13.21 -5.74 -18.58
N TYR A 152 -12.43 -4.79 -19.10
CA TYR A 152 -12.90 -3.44 -19.41
C TYR A 152 -13.74 -3.38 -20.69
N ASN A 153 -13.42 -4.18 -21.72
CA ASN A 153 -14.23 -4.30 -22.93
C ASN A 153 -15.65 -4.78 -22.64
N LYS A 154 -15.84 -5.73 -21.72
CA LYS A 154 -17.17 -6.19 -21.26
C LYS A 154 -18.00 -5.08 -20.62
N GLN A 155 -17.36 -4.00 -20.17
CA GLN A 155 -17.99 -2.84 -19.56
C GLN A 155 -18.04 -1.62 -20.50
N GLU A 156 -17.63 -1.78 -21.76
CA GLU A 156 -17.54 -0.69 -22.74
C GLU A 156 -16.69 0.50 -22.22
N LYS A 157 -15.58 0.18 -21.54
CA LYS A 157 -14.65 1.16 -20.96
C LYS A 157 -13.23 0.94 -21.47
N GLU A 158 -12.46 2.01 -21.46
CA GLU A 158 -11.01 1.94 -21.71
C GLU A 158 -10.31 1.13 -20.60
N PRO A 159 -9.35 0.24 -20.95
CA PRO A 159 -8.58 -0.51 -19.97
C PRO A 159 -7.75 0.39 -19.06
N ASP A 160 -7.88 0.17 -17.75
CA ASP A 160 -7.04 0.86 -16.78
C ASP A 160 -5.75 0.08 -16.49
N PHE A 161 -4.65 0.51 -17.12
CA PHE A 161 -3.34 -0.09 -16.89
C PHE A 161 -2.66 0.35 -15.58
N SER A 162 -3.24 1.28 -14.82
CA SER A 162 -2.71 1.64 -13.50
C SER A 162 -2.71 0.43 -12.56
N TRP A 163 -3.58 -0.57 -12.77
CA TRP A 163 -3.54 -1.82 -12.00
C TRP A 163 -2.20 -2.54 -12.14
N LEU A 164 -1.56 -2.51 -13.31
CA LEU A 164 -0.26 -3.16 -13.54
C LEU A 164 0.92 -2.30 -13.13
N TYR A 165 0.89 -1.02 -13.50
CA TYR A 165 2.04 -0.12 -13.33
C TYR A 165 2.00 0.61 -11.98
N GLY A 166 0.84 0.66 -11.33
CA GLY A 166 0.64 1.41 -10.11
C GLY A 166 0.57 2.91 -10.36
N ARG A 167 1.00 3.66 -9.35
CA ARG A 167 1.22 5.10 -9.41
C ARG A 167 2.60 5.44 -8.87
N TRP A 168 3.19 6.51 -9.39
CA TRP A 168 4.44 7.07 -8.90
C TRP A 168 4.23 7.67 -7.51
N MET A 169 5.01 7.19 -6.54
CA MET A 169 4.88 7.58 -5.13
C MET A 169 6.12 8.36 -4.70
N LYS A 170 5.97 9.15 -3.64
CA LYS A 170 7.07 9.91 -3.07
C LYS A 170 8.08 8.98 -2.42
N LYS A 171 9.36 9.24 -2.64
CA LYS A 171 10.44 8.53 -1.96
C LYS A 171 10.49 8.98 -0.49
N ASN A 172 10.13 8.08 0.43
CA ASN A 172 10.31 8.35 1.85
C ASN A 172 11.72 7.95 2.32
N THR A 173 12.64 8.92 2.32
CA THR A 173 14.06 8.72 2.63
C THR A 173 14.32 8.32 4.08
N HIS A 174 13.44 8.71 5.02
CA HIS A 174 13.59 8.39 6.44
C HIS A 174 13.47 6.89 6.74
N ILE A 175 12.68 6.16 5.95
CA ILE A 175 12.50 4.71 6.09
C ILE A 175 13.67 3.95 5.42
N PHE A 176 14.25 4.51 4.36
CA PHE A 176 15.33 3.87 3.59
C PHE A 176 16.64 3.75 4.39
N ASN A 177 16.93 4.71 5.27
CA ASN A 177 18.18 4.74 6.05
C ASN A 177 18.10 4.04 7.41
N ALA A 178 16.90 3.85 7.98
CA ALA A 178 16.73 3.30 9.32
C ALA A 178 16.98 1.78 9.41
N ASN A 179 16.81 1.04 8.29
CA ASN A 179 16.79 -0.42 8.29
C ASN A 179 17.91 -1.07 7.44
N THR A 180 18.91 -0.29 7.01
CA THR A 180 20.07 -0.76 6.24
C THR A 180 21.32 -0.98 7.10
N SER A 181 21.26 -0.70 8.41
CA SER A 181 22.31 -1.10 9.34
C SER A 181 22.34 -2.63 9.47
N SER A 182 23.47 -3.23 9.10
CA SER A 182 23.77 -4.63 9.40
C SER A 182 23.64 -4.89 10.90
N PRO A 183 23.25 -6.11 11.34
CA PRO A 183 23.26 -6.44 12.75
C PRO A 183 24.72 -6.43 13.22
N GLU A 184 25.11 -5.40 13.97
CA GLU A 184 26.32 -5.50 14.79
C GLU A 184 26.07 -6.60 15.82
N ASN A 185 26.96 -7.59 15.86
CA ASN A 185 26.96 -8.65 16.85
C ASN A 185 27.28 -8.06 18.24
N GLY A 186 26.27 -7.47 18.87
CA GLY A 186 26.30 -7.01 20.25
C GLY A 186 25.61 -8.03 21.15
N THR A 187 26.39 -8.84 21.85
CA THR A 187 25.90 -9.63 23.00
C THR A 187 25.50 -8.68 24.13
N GLY A 188 24.20 -8.36 24.22
CA GLY A 188 23.62 -7.57 25.31
C GLY A 188 22.25 -8.11 25.69
N GLU A 189 22.01 -8.32 26.99
CA GLU A 189 20.79 -8.90 27.53
C GLU A 189 19.52 -8.11 27.11
N PHE A 190 18.60 -8.80 26.45
CA PHE A 190 17.31 -8.24 26.03
C PHE A 190 16.37 -8.07 27.23
N LYS A 191 16.17 -6.82 27.69
CA LYS A 191 14.95 -6.47 28.45
C LYS A 191 13.79 -6.38 27.46
N LYS A 192 12.76 -7.21 27.64
CA LYS A 192 11.50 -7.13 26.87
C LYS A 192 10.82 -5.78 27.16
N PRO A 193 10.58 -4.92 26.17
CA PRO A 193 9.66 -3.81 26.36
C PRO A 193 8.21 -4.33 26.31
N GLU A 194 7.39 -3.91 27.27
CA GLU A 194 5.94 -4.06 27.23
C GLU A 194 5.37 -3.25 26.06
N ILE A 195 4.62 -3.91 25.18
CA ILE A 195 3.98 -3.28 24.03
C ILE A 195 2.67 -2.66 24.52
N THR A 196 2.68 -1.36 24.78
CA THR A 196 1.49 -0.57 25.12
C THR A 196 1.20 0.45 24.02
N THR A 197 0.87 0.00 22.81
CA THR A 197 0.06 0.75 21.83
C THR A 197 -0.16 -0.06 20.55
N GLU A 198 -1.33 -0.68 20.41
CA GLU A 198 -1.82 -1.12 19.10
C GLU A 198 -2.76 -0.03 18.56
N LEU A 199 -2.22 0.86 17.72
CA LEU A 199 -3.03 1.78 16.92
C LEU A 199 -3.38 1.08 15.60
N ASN A 200 -4.64 0.64 15.48
CA ASN A 200 -5.22 0.24 14.21
C ASN A 200 -5.34 1.48 13.31
N ALA A 201 -4.44 1.62 12.33
CA ALA A 201 -4.49 2.70 11.35
C ALA A 201 -5.54 2.41 10.26
N ASN A 202 -6.40 3.39 9.99
CA ASN A 202 -7.28 3.39 8.82
C ASN A 202 -6.46 3.41 7.52
N ALA A 203 -7.00 2.80 6.47
CA ALA A 203 -6.40 2.77 5.13
C ALA A 203 -6.33 4.20 4.57
N SER A 204 -5.20 4.86 4.78
CA SER A 204 -4.81 6.09 4.09
C SER A 204 -3.57 5.78 3.28
N ASP A 205 -3.60 6.25 2.04
CA ASP A 205 -2.75 5.82 0.93
C ASP A 205 -1.30 6.37 1.01
N GLU A 206 -1.03 7.28 1.95
CA GLU A 206 0.28 7.86 2.26
C GLU A 206 0.31 8.25 3.75
N VAL A 207 1.35 7.85 4.48
CA VAL A 207 1.57 8.25 5.88
C VAL A 207 2.69 9.27 5.88
N GLU A 208 2.35 10.55 5.97
CA GLU A 208 3.31 11.59 6.32
C GLU A 208 3.59 11.51 7.82
N THR A 209 4.81 11.11 8.18
CA THR A 209 5.27 11.26 9.57
C THR A 209 5.62 12.72 9.81
N VAL A 210 4.64 13.51 10.27
CA VAL A 210 4.92 14.84 10.82
C VAL A 210 5.62 14.62 12.16
N ALA A 211 6.94 14.75 12.18
CA ALA A 211 7.70 14.85 13.43
C ALA A 211 7.34 16.19 14.09
N LEU A 212 6.30 16.20 14.93
CA LEU A 212 6.04 17.33 15.80
C LEU A 212 7.25 17.52 16.70
N ASN A 213 7.98 18.60 16.49
CA ASN A 213 9.14 18.97 17.29
C ASN A 213 8.61 19.38 18.67
N GLN A 214 8.55 18.43 19.62
CA GLN A 214 8.01 18.62 20.98
C GLN A 214 8.57 19.89 21.66
N LYS A 215 9.81 20.25 21.34
CA LYS A 215 10.49 21.45 21.84
C LYS A 215 9.79 22.77 21.45
N GLN A 216 9.26 22.88 20.23
CA GLN A 216 8.53 24.08 19.78
C GLN A 216 7.14 24.18 20.40
N VAL A 217 6.54 23.05 20.79
CA VAL A 217 5.25 23.03 21.50
C VAL A 217 5.45 23.40 22.97
N GLU A 218 6.49 22.88 23.62
CA GLU A 218 6.85 23.26 24.99
C GLU A 218 7.20 24.75 25.10
N ASP A 219 8.00 25.29 24.17
CA ASP A 219 8.36 26.71 24.16
C ASP A 219 7.13 27.62 23.93
N ASN A 220 6.18 27.23 23.07
CA ASN A 220 4.94 28.00 22.85
C ASN A 220 4.00 28.01 24.06
N VAL A 221 3.93 26.89 24.80
CA VAL A 221 3.12 26.79 26.03
C VAL A 221 3.74 27.63 27.15
N ALA A 222 5.07 27.73 27.22
CA ALA A 222 5.75 28.55 28.22
C ALA A 222 5.51 30.06 28.00
N THR A 223 5.40 30.52 26.75
CA THR A 223 5.19 31.95 26.45
C THR A 223 3.79 32.49 26.78
N ASN A 224 2.76 31.64 26.84
CA ASN A 224 1.37 32.07 27.07
C ASN A 224 0.95 32.09 28.56
N ASN A 225 1.88 31.90 29.50
CA ASN A 225 1.56 31.83 30.94
C ASN A 225 1.96 33.07 31.77
N PHE A 226 2.32 34.18 31.14
CA PHE A 226 2.62 35.43 31.86
C PHE A 226 1.94 36.65 31.25
N GLU A 227 0.61 36.68 31.30
CA GLU A 227 -0.12 37.95 31.42
C GLU A 227 -0.88 37.92 32.75
N LYS A 228 -0.13 38.14 33.85
CA LYS A 228 -0.73 38.44 35.15
C LYS A 228 -1.28 39.85 35.06
N VAL A 229 -2.60 39.93 35.02
CA VAL A 229 -3.38 41.14 35.26
C VAL A 229 -3.16 41.57 36.71
N ASP A 230 -2.22 42.48 36.95
CA ASP A 230 -2.14 43.19 38.24
C ASP A 230 -3.33 44.15 38.30
N THR A 231 -4.42 43.65 38.89
CA THR A 231 -5.51 44.50 39.35
C THR A 231 -5.05 45.07 40.69
N ALA A 232 -4.49 46.27 40.69
CA ALA A 232 -4.31 47.04 41.92
C ALA A 232 -5.60 47.81 42.21
N SER A 233 -6.18 47.47 43.36
CA SER A 233 -7.29 48.15 44.02
C SER A 233 -6.85 49.51 44.60
N GLU A 234 -7.79 50.45 44.62
CA GLU A 234 -7.83 51.76 45.32
C GLU A 234 -7.11 52.97 44.66
#